data_AF-A0A452Y141-F1
#
_entry.id   AF-A0A452Y141-F1
#
_cell.length_a   1.000
_cell.length_b   1.000
_cell.length_c   1.000
_cell.angle_alpha   90.00
_cell.angle_beta   90.00
_cell.angle_gamma   90.00
#
_symmetry.space_group_name_H-M   'P 1'
#
loop_
_entity.id
_entity.type
_entity.pdbx_description
1 polymer ?
#
loop_
_entity_poly.entity_id
_entity_poly.type
_entity_poly.pdbx_seq_one_letter_code
_entity_poly.pdbx_strand_id
1 'polypeptide(L)'
;MPPTHRRFHFEEFWIRLDGFQDIVTAAWHSVHDPDPFRRLMLRMKATARMLTSWSSKTVGNVRLKLAISRELLLRLDAAQDHRALSPHEDWLRRQIK
;
A
#
# COMPACT_ATOMS: atom_id res chain seq x y z
N MET A 1 10.85 25.08 -4.74
CA MET A 1 11.41 24.32 -3.60
C MET A 1 12.01 23.04 -4.15
N PRO A 2 13.22 22.60 -3.73
CA PRO A 2 13.75 21.33 -4.17
C PRO A 2 12.84 20.19 -3.67
N PRO A 3 12.61 19.13 -4.46
CA PRO A 3 11.84 17.98 -4.00
C PRO A 3 12.56 17.37 -2.81
N THR A 4 11.89 17.33 -1.66
CA THR A 4 12.39 16.59 -0.51
C THR A 4 12.40 15.13 -0.91
N HIS A 5 13.57 14.59 -1.24
CA HIS A 5 13.74 13.17 -1.47
C HIS A 5 13.34 12.45 -0.18
N ARG A 6 12.11 11.93 -0.16
CA ARG A 6 11.57 11.19 0.98
C ARG A 6 12.52 10.02 1.21
N ARG A 7 13.25 10.05 2.33
CA ARG A 7 14.17 8.98 2.70
C ARG A 7 13.38 7.68 2.81
N PHE A 8 14.02 6.57 2.47
CA PHE A 8 13.43 5.25 2.67
C PHE A 8 13.06 5.10 4.15
N HIS A 9 11.79 4.81 4.41
CA HIS A 9 11.27 4.54 5.73
C HIS A 9 10.47 3.25 5.65
N PHE A 10 10.87 2.27 6.44
CA PHE A 10 10.15 1.01 6.54
C PHE A 10 8.94 1.18 7.45
N GLU A 11 7.78 0.68 7.04
CA GLU A 11 6.58 0.67 7.88
C GLU A 11 6.26 -0.78 8.25
N GLU A 12 6.11 -1.05 9.55
CA GLU A 12 5.96 -2.42 10.07
C GLU A 12 4.83 -3.19 9.40
N PHE A 13 3.70 -2.53 9.09
CA PHE A 13 2.57 -3.21 8.47
C PHE A 13 2.85 -3.77 7.07
N TRP A 14 3.93 -3.35 6.41
CA TRP A 14 4.31 -3.89 5.10
C TRP A 14 4.54 -5.40 5.15
N ILE A 15 5.00 -5.95 6.29
CA ILE A 15 5.20 -7.40 6.45
C ILE A 15 3.91 -8.21 6.29
N ARG A 16 2.75 -7.56 6.48
CA ARG A 16 1.42 -8.16 6.38
C ARG A 16 0.77 -7.94 5.01
N LEU A 17 1.39 -7.15 4.14
CA LEU A 17 0.86 -6.90 2.81
C LEU A 17 1.30 -7.98 1.84
N ASP A 18 0.36 -8.42 1.02
CA ASP A 18 0.64 -9.38 -0.06
C ASP A 18 1.72 -8.84 -1.01
N GLY A 19 2.63 -9.73 -1.39
CA GLY A 19 3.75 -9.44 -2.28
C GLY A 19 4.95 -8.77 -1.60
N PHE A 20 4.90 -8.43 -0.30
CA PHE A 20 6.06 -7.87 0.39
C PHE A 20 7.29 -8.79 0.33
N GLN A 21 7.11 -10.07 0.70
CA GLN A 21 8.20 -11.06 0.71
C GLN A 21 8.77 -11.30 -0.68
N ASP A 22 7.92 -11.31 -1.70
CA ASP A 22 8.35 -11.51 -3.10
C ASP A 22 9.21 -10.35 -3.59
N ILE A 23 8.81 -9.10 -3.25
CA ILE A 23 9.57 -7.89 -3.61
C ILE A 23 10.92 -7.87 -2.89
N VAL A 24 10.97 -8.22 -1.60
CA VAL A 24 12.23 -8.29 -0.85
C VAL A 24 13.15 -9.34 -1.44
N THR A 25 12.64 -10.55 -1.70
CA THR A 25 13.40 -11.67 -2.26
C THR A 25 13.95 -11.31 -3.64
N ALA A 26 13.10 -10.82 -4.54
CA ALA A 26 13.50 -10.40 -5.88
C ALA A 26 14.56 -9.30 -5.82
N ALA A 27 14.39 -8.29 -4.97
CA ALA A 27 15.35 -7.19 -4.84
C ALA A 27 16.69 -7.65 -4.25
N TRP A 28 16.66 -8.54 -3.25
CA TRP A 28 17.85 -9.04 -2.59
C TRP A 28 18.72 -9.88 -3.52
N HIS A 29 18.09 -10.67 -4.40
CA HIS A 29 18.80 -11.49 -5.39
C HIS A 29 19.12 -10.77 -6.70
N SER A 30 18.64 -9.53 -6.89
CA SER A 30 18.88 -8.76 -8.12
C SER A 30 20.33 -8.30 -8.32
N VAL A 31 21.13 -8.22 -7.25
CA VAL A 31 22.50 -7.71 -7.31
C VAL A 31 23.55 -8.76 -6.93
N HIS A 32 24.59 -8.79 -7.76
CA HIS A 32 25.80 -9.60 -7.60
C HIS A 32 27.03 -8.69 -7.61
N ASP A 33 27.90 -8.87 -6.62
CA ASP A 33 29.20 -8.19 -6.54
C ASP A 33 30.20 -9.19 -5.90
N PRO A 34 31.45 -9.28 -6.40
CA PRO A 34 32.48 -10.15 -5.82
C PRO A 34 32.87 -9.74 -4.40
N ASP A 35 32.85 -8.44 -4.09
CA ASP A 35 33.17 -7.94 -2.76
C ASP A 35 31.94 -8.10 -1.83
N PRO A 36 32.06 -8.81 -0.71
CA PRO A 36 30.92 -9.12 0.14
C PRO A 36 30.28 -7.87 0.78
N PHE A 37 31.06 -6.84 1.09
CA PHE A 37 30.56 -5.61 1.71
C PHE A 37 29.81 -4.74 0.69
N ARG A 38 30.36 -4.58 -0.51
CA ARG A 38 29.68 -3.93 -1.63
C ARG A 38 28.42 -4.67 -2.01
N ARG A 39 28.47 -6.01 -2.08
CA ARG A 39 27.29 -6.83 -2.35
C ARG A 39 26.18 -6.56 -1.33
N LEU A 40 26.49 -6.59 -0.04
CA LEU A 40 25.51 -6.29 1.01
C LEU A 40 24.94 -4.88 0.86
N MET A 41 25.81 -3.87 0.72
CA MET A 41 25.37 -2.48 0.56
C MET A 41 24.47 -2.31 -0.67
N LEU A 42 24.82 -2.91 -1.80
CA LEU A 42 24.05 -2.82 -3.03
C LEU A 42 22.71 -3.55 -2.90
N ARG A 43 22.65 -4.71 -2.26
CA ARG A 43 21.39 -5.42 -1.98
C ARG A 43 20.47 -4.62 -1.08
N MET A 44 20.99 -3.99 -0.03
CA MET A 44 20.21 -3.09 0.83
C MET A 44 19.66 -1.89 0.03
N LYS A 45 20.48 -1.27 -0.83
CA LYS A 45 20.05 -0.16 -1.70
C LYS A 45 18.99 -0.59 -2.71
N ALA A 46 19.15 -1.75 -3.34
CA ALA A 46 18.19 -2.30 -4.29
C ALA A 46 16.85 -2.59 -3.60
N THR A 47 16.89 -3.23 -2.44
CA THR A 47 15.71 -3.55 -1.62
C THR A 47 14.97 -2.29 -1.19
N ALA A 48 15.68 -1.28 -0.68
CA ALA A 48 15.06 -0.01 -0.29
C ALA A 48 14.36 0.69 -1.46
N ARG A 49 14.98 0.71 -2.66
CA ARG A 49 14.40 1.29 -3.87
C ARG A 49 13.14 0.54 -4.32
N MET A 50 13.23 -0.79 -4.41
CA MET A 50 12.10 -1.61 -4.83
C MET A 50 10.93 -1.55 -3.86
N LEU A 51 11.20 -1.59 -2.54
CA LEU A 51 10.17 -1.40 -1.52
C LEU A 51 9.55 -0.02 -1.55
N THR A 52 10.33 1.04 -1.81
CA THR A 52 9.76 2.41 -1.96
C THR A 52 8.80 2.48 -3.14
N SER A 53 9.19 1.90 -4.28
CA SER A 53 8.32 1.87 -5.46
C SER A 53 7.07 1.02 -5.22
N TRP A 54 7.23 -0.19 -4.68
CA TRP A 54 6.12 -1.07 -4.36
C TRP A 54 5.17 -0.44 -3.34
N SER A 55 5.67 0.12 -2.23
CA SER A 55 4.82 0.72 -1.20
C SER A 55 4.06 1.93 -1.72
N SER A 56 4.66 2.76 -2.58
CA SER A 56 3.94 3.88 -3.21
C SER A 56 2.73 3.40 -4.03
N LYS A 57 2.84 2.26 -4.71
CA LYS A 57 1.76 1.65 -5.50
C LYS A 57 0.73 0.96 -4.60
N THR A 58 1.19 0.16 -3.65
CA THR A 58 0.33 -0.66 -2.78
C THR A 58 -0.39 0.17 -1.73
N VAL A 59 0.34 1.00 -0.96
CA VAL A 59 -0.25 1.87 0.08
C VAL A 59 -1.14 2.94 -0.55
N GLY A 60 -0.75 3.48 -1.72
CA GLY A 60 -1.60 4.39 -2.48
C GLY A 60 -2.95 3.76 -2.84
N ASN A 61 -2.94 2.50 -3.31
CA ASN A 61 -4.14 1.74 -3.61
C ASN A 61 -5.00 1.49 -2.36
N VAL A 62 -4.39 1.09 -1.22
CA VAL A 62 -5.13 0.91 0.05
C VAL A 62 -5.82 2.20 0.50
N ARG A 63 -5.12 3.34 0.43
CA ARG A 63 -5.70 4.65 0.78
C ARG A 63 -6.84 5.05 -0.16
N LEU A 64 -6.69 4.78 -1.45
CA LEU A 64 -7.74 5.04 -2.44
C LEU A 64 -8.98 4.19 -2.16
N LYS A 65 -8.80 2.88 -1.94
CA LYS A 65 -9.90 1.98 -1.58
C LYS A 65 -10.64 2.46 -0.33
N LEU A 66 -9.90 2.84 0.71
CA LEU A 66 -10.49 3.39 1.94
C LEU A 66 -11.28 4.68 1.69
N ALA A 67 -10.77 5.58 0.85
CA ALA A 67 -11.47 6.81 0.48
C ALA A 67 -12.78 6.53 -0.27
N ILE A 68 -12.76 5.60 -1.23
CA ILE A 68 -13.95 5.17 -1.97
C ILE A 68 -14.97 4.54 -1.03
N SER A 69 -14.55 3.63 -0.14
CA SER A 69 -15.44 3.00 0.84
C SER A 69 -16.12 4.02 1.75
N ARG A 70 -15.38 5.04 2.21
CA ARG A 70 -15.93 6.13 3.04
C ARG A 70 -16.93 6.99 2.27
N GLU A 71 -16.62 7.34 1.03
CA GLU A 71 -17.53 8.11 0.17
C GLU A 71 -18.83 7.33 -0.10
N LEU A 72 -18.73 6.03 -0.37
CA LEU A 72 -19.91 5.17 -0.54
C LEU A 72 -20.75 5.12 0.74
N LEU A 73 -20.11 4.96 1.91
CA LEU A 73 -20.80 4.98 3.20
C LEU A 73 -21.53 6.30 3.41
N LEU A 74 -20.89 7.44 3.15
CA LEU A 74 -21.50 8.78 3.27
C LEU A 74 -22.72 8.93 2.36
N ARG A 75 -22.64 8.46 1.11
CA ARG A 75 -23.78 8.52 0.16
C ARG A 75 -24.94 7.64 0.62
N LEU A 76 -24.65 6.46 1.17
CA LEU A 76 -25.68 5.55 1.71
C LEU A 76 -26.31 6.12 2.97
N ASP A 77 -25.52 6.76 3.84
CA ASP A 77 -26.01 7.44 5.03
C ASP A 77 -26.97 8.58 4.65
N ALA A 78 -26.56 9.45 3.71
CA ALA A 78 -27.40 10.53 3.21
C ALA A 78 -28.67 10.04 2.48
N ALA A 79 -28.57 8.94 1.72
CA ALA A 79 -29.73 8.35 1.05
C ALA A 79 -30.76 7.85 2.07
N GLN A 80 -30.33 7.32 3.22
CA GLN A 80 -31.23 6.84 4.27
C GLN A 80 -32.06 7.96 4.91
N ASP A 81 -31.52 9.18 4.98
CA ASP A 81 -32.24 10.35 5.49
C ASP A 81 -33.40 10.78 4.57
N HIS A 82 -33.34 10.42 3.28
CA HIS A 82 -34.33 10.82 2.28
C HIS A 82 -35.23 9.67 1.80
N ARG A 83 -34.76 8.41 1.86
CA ARG A 83 -35.52 7.22 1.45
C ARG A 83 -35.02 5.97 2.19
N ALA A 84 -35.83 4.92 2.22
CA ALA A 84 -35.34 3.62 2.65
C ALA A 84 -34.24 3.10 1.68
N LEU A 85 -33.18 2.50 2.24
CA LEU A 85 -32.17 1.80 1.47
C LEU A 85 -32.76 0.50 0.90
N SER A 86 -32.36 0.14 -0.30
CA SER A 86 -32.69 -1.17 -0.87
C SER A 86 -31.93 -2.28 -0.13
N PRO A 87 -32.39 -3.54 -0.16
CA PRO A 87 -31.71 -4.65 0.51
C PRO A 87 -30.23 -4.81 0.11
N HIS A 88 -29.88 -4.49 -1.13
CA HIS A 88 -28.51 -4.54 -1.63
C HIS A 88 -27.63 -3.41 -1.07
N GLU A 89 -28.19 -2.20 -0.95
CA GLU A 89 -27.51 -1.05 -0.35
C GLU A 89 -27.27 -1.26 1.14
N ASP A 90 -28.26 -1.82 1.84
CA ASP A 90 -28.15 -2.16 3.26
C ASP A 90 -27.11 -3.27 3.49
N TRP A 91 -27.09 -4.28 2.63
CA TRP A 91 -26.05 -5.31 2.67
C TRP A 91 -24.66 -4.70 2.47
N LEU A 92 -24.49 -3.86 1.44
CA LEU A 92 -23.21 -3.22 1.14
C LEU A 92 -22.73 -2.33 2.29
N ARG A 93 -23.63 -1.55 2.90
CA ARG A 93 -23.33 -0.72 4.07
C ARG A 93 -22.83 -1.54 5.25
N ARG A 94 -23.45 -2.71 5.50
CA ARG A 94 -23.02 -3.64 6.56
C ARG A 94 -21.67 -4.31 6.28
N GLN A 95 -21.30 -4.48 5.01
CA GLN A 95 -19.97 -5.00 4.65
C GLN A 95 -18.86 -3.95 4.74
N ILE A 96 -19.20 -2.67 4.61
CA ILE A 96 -18.24 -1.56 4.68
C ILE A 96 -17.96 -1.13 6.14
N LYS A 97 -18.94 -1.29 7.04
CA LYS A 97 -18.79 -1.05 8.49
C LYS A 97 -17.97 -2.14 9.15
#